data_AF-A0A2D7TM34-F1
#
_entry.id   AF-A0A2D7TM34-F1
#
_cell.length_a   1.000
_cell.length_b   1.000
_cell.length_c   1.000
_cell.angle_alpha   90.00
_cell.angle_beta   90.00
_cell.angle_gamma   90.00
#
_symmetry.space_group_name_H-M   'P 1'
#
loop_
_entity.id
_entity.type
_entity.pdbx_description
1 polymer ?
#
loop_
_entity_poly.entity_id
_entity_poly.type
_entity_poly.pdbx_seq_one_letter_code
_entity_poly.pdbx_strand_id
1 'polypeptide(L)'
;MKSFLNFKILIAIFIDLFLSGLSINISNYIRLNFLEDISLETLCASLLLPLIFIILGIYKFPWKYFSISDLWSLVKACLLANILIFLTIFIFNRLENIPRLVLILNLFTLVFFTGSIRIIYRSLSEKFAFFSSENKSRIPTLLIGAGDNADFFIRATERSDAIYNVIGIIHLDDNKNKEFLIRGVPVLGGVKNLNTVLDKLQLNNKSPQKIIITSRSLHATDISNIMKIVDAKGMTIGRSQSPNQLIEGNSINSQVKDISIEDLLGRRQNKLENSKMKTFLKNQTVLITGAGGSIGSELARTIISFGLKKLILLDINENSIFNLTQEFKNQLQKKIFV
;
A
#
# COMPACT_ATOMS: atom_id res chain seq x y z
N MET A 1 6.05 27.59 8.81
CA MET A 1 6.19 26.27 8.13
C MET A 1 7.13 26.27 6.91
N LYS A 2 7.24 27.37 6.12
CA LYS A 2 8.19 27.45 4.97
C LYS A 2 9.68 27.44 5.36
N SER A 3 10.06 27.99 6.53
CA SER A 3 11.47 28.06 6.99
C SER A 3 12.10 26.68 7.27
N PHE A 4 11.36 25.75 7.89
CA PHE A 4 11.86 24.41 8.20
C PHE A 4 12.10 23.53 6.95
N LEU A 5 11.37 23.80 5.86
CA LEU A 5 11.58 23.09 4.60
C LEU A 5 12.92 23.47 3.97
N ASN A 6 13.32 24.75 4.07
CA ASN A 6 14.60 25.24 3.56
C ASN A 6 15.79 24.64 4.31
N PHE A 7 15.71 24.50 5.63
CA PHE A 7 16.81 23.95 6.43
C PHE A 7 17.10 22.48 6.10
N LYS A 8 16.05 21.65 5.95
CA LYS A 8 16.21 20.23 5.56
C LYS A 8 16.78 20.07 4.16
N ILE A 9 16.34 20.92 3.23
CA ILE A 9 16.87 20.93 1.86
C ILE A 9 18.35 21.36 1.87
N LEU A 10 18.72 22.36 2.68
CA LEU A 10 20.11 22.81 2.81
C LEU A 10 21.02 21.68 3.33
N ILE A 11 20.56 20.92 4.34
CA ILE A 11 21.29 19.74 4.83
C ILE A 11 21.43 18.69 3.72
N ALA A 12 20.36 18.40 2.99
CA ALA A 12 20.39 17.43 1.90
C ALA A 12 21.38 17.83 0.79
N ILE A 13 21.42 19.11 0.43
CA ILE A 13 22.38 19.68 -0.52
C ILE A 13 23.82 19.49 -0.02
N PHE A 14 24.07 19.78 1.26
CA PHE A 14 25.41 19.62 1.84
C PHE A 14 25.86 18.16 1.87
N ILE A 15 24.94 17.23 2.19
CA ILE A 15 25.21 15.79 2.15
C ILE A 15 25.54 15.36 0.72
N ASP A 16 24.71 15.70 -0.26
CA ASP A 16 24.94 15.28 -1.65
C ASP A 16 26.22 15.92 -2.24
N LEU A 17 26.58 17.14 -1.84
CA LEU A 17 27.86 17.77 -2.20
C LEU A 17 29.04 16.95 -1.67
N PHE A 18 28.99 16.57 -0.39
CA PHE A 18 30.03 15.74 0.23
C PHE A 18 30.11 14.36 -0.43
N LEU A 19 28.97 13.72 -0.70
CA LEU A 19 28.91 12.42 -1.37
C LEU A 19 29.44 12.46 -2.80
N SER A 20 29.21 13.57 -3.52
CA SER A 20 29.74 13.80 -4.86
C SER A 20 31.28 13.82 -4.86
N GLY A 21 31.89 14.59 -3.95
CA GLY A 21 33.35 14.63 -3.80
C GLY A 21 33.94 13.28 -3.36
N LEU A 22 33.27 12.61 -2.42
CA LEU A 22 33.66 11.28 -1.93
C LEU A 22 33.58 10.21 -3.02
N SER A 23 32.57 10.29 -3.90
CA SER A 23 32.41 9.39 -5.05
C SER A 23 33.58 9.48 -6.04
N ILE A 24 34.00 10.69 -6.38
CA ILE A 24 35.13 10.92 -7.30
C ILE A 24 36.42 10.33 -6.73
N ASN A 25 36.70 10.61 -5.45
CA ASN A 25 37.88 10.10 -4.74
C ASN A 25 37.90 8.57 -4.66
N ILE A 26 36.77 7.94 -4.36
CA ILE A 26 36.66 6.49 -4.28
C ILE A 26 36.81 5.84 -5.65
N SER A 27 36.28 6.47 -6.70
CA SER A 27 36.44 5.99 -8.07
C SER A 27 37.89 6.05 -8.53
N ASN A 28 38.61 7.11 -8.17
CA ASN A 28 40.05 7.23 -8.37
C ASN A 28 40.80 6.17 -7.57
N TYR A 29 40.47 5.97 -6.29
CA TYR A 29 41.10 4.95 -5.44
C TYR A 29 40.92 3.54 -5.99
N ILE A 30 39.71 3.15 -6.40
CA ILE A 30 39.43 1.82 -6.98
C ILE A 30 40.28 1.58 -8.25
N ARG A 31 40.59 2.63 -9.01
CA ARG A 31 41.31 2.51 -10.27
C ARG A 31 42.83 2.66 -10.14
N LEU A 32 43.29 3.61 -9.35
CA LEU A 32 44.68 4.05 -9.25
C LEU A 32 45.35 3.62 -7.94
N ASN A 33 44.59 3.05 -7.00
CA ASN A 33 45.04 2.67 -5.65
C ASN A 33 45.67 3.84 -4.85
N PHE A 34 45.37 5.08 -5.22
CA PHE A 34 45.81 6.28 -4.53
C PHE A 34 44.65 7.27 -4.41
N LEU A 35 44.62 8.03 -3.32
CA LEU A 35 43.68 9.14 -3.14
C LEU A 35 44.35 10.40 -3.66
N GLU A 36 43.87 10.93 -4.79
CA GLU A 36 44.33 12.23 -5.25
C GLU A 36 43.95 13.32 -4.24
N ASP A 37 44.82 14.31 -4.07
CA ASP A 37 44.48 15.51 -3.31
C ASP A 37 43.27 16.21 -3.93
N ILE A 38 42.45 16.84 -3.08
CA ILE A 38 41.26 17.58 -3.51
C ILE A 38 41.70 18.80 -4.32
N SER A 39 41.78 18.64 -5.64
CA SER A 39 42.09 19.72 -6.56
C SER A 39 40.89 20.67 -6.70
N LEU A 40 41.13 21.93 -7.05
CA LEU A 40 40.06 22.90 -7.34
C LEU A 40 39.07 22.39 -8.40
N GLU A 41 39.54 21.58 -9.35
CA GLU A 41 38.72 20.96 -10.38
C GLU A 41 37.72 19.95 -9.80
N THR A 42 38.19 19.09 -8.89
CA THR A 42 37.31 18.12 -8.20
C THR A 42 36.28 18.81 -7.32
N LEU A 43 36.65 19.93 -6.68
CA LEU A 43 35.75 20.75 -5.89
C LEU A 43 34.64 21.37 -6.79
N CYS A 44 35.03 21.99 -7.91
CA CYS A 44 34.10 22.53 -8.89
C CYS A 44 33.18 21.45 -9.49
N ALA A 45 33.72 20.28 -9.81
CA ALA A 45 32.96 19.16 -10.31
C ALA A 45 31.95 18.64 -9.28
N SER A 46 32.33 18.60 -7.99
CA SER A 46 31.44 18.12 -6.93
C SER A 46 30.16 18.95 -6.79
N LEU A 47 30.23 20.26 -7.08
CA LEU A 47 29.11 21.21 -7.03
C LEU A 47 28.06 20.98 -8.14
N LEU A 48 28.42 20.30 -9.23
CA LEU A 48 27.50 20.06 -10.35
C LEU A 48 26.35 19.14 -9.96
N LEU A 49 26.60 18.14 -9.11
CA LEU A 49 25.56 17.20 -8.68
C LEU A 49 24.39 17.90 -7.95
N PRO A 50 24.61 18.64 -6.84
CA PRO A 50 23.52 19.33 -6.16
C PRO A 50 22.83 20.36 -7.07
N LEU A 51 23.56 21.03 -7.97
CA LEU A 51 22.97 21.95 -8.94
C LEU A 51 21.96 21.23 -9.87
N ILE A 52 22.35 20.07 -10.39
CA ILE A 52 21.48 19.26 -11.27
C ILE A 52 20.29 18.70 -10.49
N PHE A 53 20.48 18.30 -9.24
CA PHE A 53 19.39 17.84 -8.39
C PHE A 53 18.38 18.96 -8.07
N ILE A 54 18.83 20.22 -7.96
CA ILE A 54 17.95 21.38 -7.86
C ILE A 54 17.15 21.57 -9.16
N ILE A 55 17.82 21.58 -10.32
CA ILE A 55 17.19 21.80 -11.64
C ILE A 55 16.16 20.70 -11.95
N LEU A 56 16.51 19.44 -11.71
CA LEU A 56 15.62 18.29 -11.92
C LEU A 56 14.60 18.11 -10.80
N GLY A 57 14.64 18.95 -9.75
CA GLY A 57 13.67 18.92 -8.66
C GLY A 57 13.74 17.68 -7.78
N ILE A 58 14.88 16.99 -7.72
CA ILE A 58 15.08 15.79 -6.87
C ILE A 58 14.85 16.12 -5.39
N TYR A 59 15.23 17.32 -4.95
CA TYR A 59 15.02 17.79 -3.58
C TYR A 59 13.56 18.11 -3.22
N LYS A 60 12.65 18.16 -4.21
CA LYS A 60 11.21 18.35 -3.93
C LYS A 60 10.60 17.11 -3.28
N PHE A 61 11.20 15.94 -3.49
CA PHE A 61 10.76 14.68 -2.91
C PHE A 61 11.41 14.47 -1.54
N PRO A 62 10.62 14.42 -0.44
CA PRO A 62 11.17 14.14 0.87
C PRO A 62 11.76 12.73 0.89
N TRP A 63 12.98 12.56 1.42
CA TRP A 63 13.67 11.26 1.47
C TRP A 63 12.86 10.18 2.21
N LYS A 64 11.99 10.57 3.15
CA LYS A 64 11.06 9.67 3.86
C LYS A 64 10.14 8.89 2.91
N TYR A 65 9.80 9.45 1.74
CA TYR A 65 8.88 8.83 0.78
C TYR A 65 9.58 8.24 -0.44
N PHE A 66 10.93 8.21 -0.45
CA PHE A 66 11.71 7.73 -1.58
C PHE A 66 11.35 6.28 -1.92
N SER A 67 10.93 6.04 -3.17
CA SER A 67 10.46 4.75 -3.66
C SER A 67 11.38 4.14 -4.71
N ILE A 68 11.16 2.87 -5.07
CA ILE A 68 11.91 2.21 -6.15
C ILE A 68 11.67 2.91 -7.50
N SER A 69 10.49 3.49 -7.69
CA SER A 69 10.15 4.26 -8.89
C SER A 69 10.96 5.55 -8.96
N ASP A 70 11.26 6.18 -7.81
CA ASP A 70 12.07 7.40 -7.73
C ASP A 70 13.56 7.13 -7.99
N LEU A 71 14.01 5.88 -7.78
CA LEU A 71 15.39 5.46 -8.06
C LEU A 71 15.75 5.69 -9.54
N TRP A 72 14.82 5.46 -10.46
CA TRP A 72 15.07 5.69 -11.90
C TRP A 72 15.31 7.16 -12.22
N SER A 73 14.57 8.07 -11.56
CA SER A 73 14.78 9.51 -11.69
C SER A 73 16.14 9.93 -11.12
N LEU A 74 16.53 9.33 -9.98
CA LEU A 74 17.85 9.54 -9.37
C LEU A 74 18.97 9.07 -10.31
N VAL A 75 18.87 7.88 -10.89
CA VAL A 75 19.89 7.34 -11.81
C VAL A 75 20.05 8.24 -13.03
N LYS A 76 18.97 8.72 -13.64
CA LYS A 76 19.02 9.67 -14.77
C LYS A 76 19.72 10.99 -14.39
N ALA A 77 19.42 11.52 -13.20
CA ALA A 77 20.07 12.72 -12.69
C ALA A 77 21.57 12.51 -12.45
N CYS A 78 21.95 11.37 -11.87
CA CYS A 78 23.35 11.00 -11.64
C CYS A 78 24.11 10.81 -12.96
N LEU A 79 23.46 10.22 -13.97
CA LEU A 79 24.05 10.05 -15.31
C LEU A 79 24.32 11.41 -15.96
N LEU A 80 23.36 12.33 -15.92
CA LEU A 80 23.54 13.68 -16.44
C LEU A 80 24.66 14.43 -15.69
N ALA A 81 24.68 14.30 -14.36
CA ALA A 81 25.73 14.89 -13.53
C ALA A 81 27.11 14.34 -13.85
N ASN A 82 27.24 13.03 -14.04
CA ASN A 82 28.52 12.42 -14.36
C ASN A 82 29.04 12.87 -15.73
N ILE A 83 28.16 13.01 -16.74
CA ILE A 83 28.54 13.55 -18.06
C ILE A 83 29.03 15.00 -17.94
N LEU A 84 28.35 15.84 -17.15
CA LEU A 84 28.75 17.23 -16.96
C LEU A 84 30.05 17.35 -16.15
N ILE A 85 30.22 16.54 -15.11
CA ILE A 85 31.47 16.43 -14.34
C ILE A 85 32.63 16.07 -15.26
N PHE A 86 32.43 15.06 -16.12
CA PHE A 86 33.41 14.67 -17.12
C PHE A 86 33.77 15.81 -18.07
N LEU A 87 32.75 16.50 -18.61
CA LEU A 87 32.97 17.60 -19.55
C LEU A 87 33.74 18.75 -18.89
N THR A 88 33.43 19.06 -17.63
CA THR A 88 34.16 20.07 -16.85
C THR A 88 35.62 19.67 -16.68
N ILE A 89 35.92 18.47 -16.21
CA ILE A 89 37.31 18.01 -16.02
C ILE A 89 38.06 17.94 -17.36
N PHE A 90 37.39 17.56 -18.45
CA PHE A 90 37.99 17.56 -19.79
C PHE A 90 38.39 18.96 -20.26
N ILE A 91 37.58 19.97 -19.98
CA ILE A 91 37.89 21.37 -20.36
C ILE A 91 39.10 21.90 -19.58
N PHE A 92 39.20 21.59 -18.29
CA PHE A 92 40.28 22.11 -17.44
C PHE A 92 41.62 21.38 -17.67
N ASN A 93 41.59 20.05 -17.74
CA ASN A 93 42.81 19.24 -17.62
C ASN A 93 42.93 18.16 -18.71
N ARG A 94 42.06 18.18 -19.74
CA ARG A 94 42.05 17.21 -20.86
C ARG A 94 42.07 15.73 -20.46
N LEU A 95 41.65 15.40 -19.23
CA LEU A 95 41.76 14.07 -18.62
C LEU A 95 43.19 13.52 -18.50
N GLU A 96 44.21 14.39 -18.42
CA GLU A 96 45.61 13.96 -18.39
C GLU A 96 45.92 13.07 -17.15
N ASN A 97 45.15 13.22 -16.07
CA ASN A 97 45.31 12.48 -14.81
C ASN A 97 44.17 11.51 -14.46
N ILE A 98 43.07 11.47 -15.22
CA ILE A 98 41.90 10.64 -14.88
C ILE A 98 41.71 9.54 -15.93
N PRO A 99 41.96 8.26 -15.60
CA PRO A 99 41.65 7.16 -16.51
C PRO A 99 40.17 7.15 -16.88
N ARG A 100 39.84 6.93 -18.16
CA ARG A 100 38.45 6.94 -18.66
C ARG A 100 37.51 5.97 -17.90
N LEU A 101 38.05 4.89 -17.33
CA LEU A 101 37.28 3.94 -16.52
C LEU A 101 36.76 4.57 -15.21
N VAL A 102 37.44 5.58 -14.65
CA VAL A 102 36.99 6.31 -13.46
C VAL A 102 35.61 6.92 -13.68
N LEU A 103 35.27 7.31 -14.91
CA LEU A 103 33.96 7.88 -15.23
C LEU A 103 32.84 6.87 -15.05
N ILE A 104 33.07 5.64 -15.50
CA ILE A 104 32.11 4.54 -15.35
C ILE A 104 31.99 4.20 -13.86
N LEU A 105 33.11 4.09 -13.16
CA LEU A 105 33.13 3.84 -11.71
C LEU A 105 32.41 4.95 -10.93
N ASN A 106 32.63 6.21 -11.29
CA ASN A 106 32.01 7.37 -10.64
C ASN A 106 30.49 7.35 -10.80
N LEU A 107 29.96 6.92 -11.95
CA LEU A 107 28.51 6.75 -12.09
C LEU A 107 27.96 5.76 -11.06
N PHE A 108 28.60 4.59 -10.93
CA PHE A 108 28.15 3.55 -10.03
C PHE A 108 28.29 3.95 -8.56
N THR A 109 29.42 4.54 -8.17
CA THR A 109 29.63 5.02 -6.79
C THR A 109 28.68 6.15 -6.43
N LEU A 110 28.41 7.07 -7.37
CA LEU A 110 27.56 8.23 -7.13
C LEU A 110 26.09 7.79 -6.95
N VAL A 111 25.59 6.89 -7.79
CA VAL A 111 24.26 6.28 -7.62
C VAL A 111 24.20 5.47 -6.31
N PHE A 112 25.25 4.70 -6.02
CA PHE A 112 25.31 3.89 -4.80
C PHE A 112 25.25 4.74 -3.54
N PHE A 113 26.07 5.79 -3.42
CA PHE A 113 26.10 6.64 -2.23
C PHE A 113 24.81 7.45 -2.06
N THR A 114 24.37 8.14 -3.11
CA THR A 114 23.16 8.97 -3.06
C THR A 114 21.90 8.15 -2.89
N GLY A 115 21.84 6.95 -3.46
CA GLY A 115 20.73 6.00 -3.28
C GLY A 115 20.72 5.39 -1.88
N SER A 116 21.88 4.87 -1.43
CA SER A 116 22.01 4.21 -0.13
C SER A 116 21.64 5.13 1.03
N ILE A 117 22.10 6.39 1.04
CA ILE A 117 21.77 7.33 2.13
C ILE A 117 20.27 7.61 2.21
N ARG A 118 19.57 7.70 1.07
CA ARG A 118 18.12 7.92 0.99
C ARG A 118 17.34 6.71 1.49
N ILE A 119 17.77 5.51 1.10
CA ILE A 119 17.18 4.24 1.56
C ILE A 119 17.39 4.06 3.06
N ILE A 120 18.60 4.31 3.57
CA ILE A 120 18.92 4.26 5.00
C ILE A 120 18.07 5.28 5.76
N TYR A 121 18.02 6.52 5.30
CA TYR A 121 17.19 7.57 5.93
C TYR A 121 15.71 7.20 5.94
N ARG A 122 15.19 6.63 4.86
CA ARG A 122 13.81 6.12 4.80
C ARG A 122 13.59 5.03 5.84
N SER A 123 14.45 4.00 5.88
CA SER A 123 14.32 2.88 6.81
C SER A 123 14.39 3.33 8.26
N LEU A 124 15.30 4.25 8.58
CA LEU A 124 15.40 4.86 9.91
C LEU A 124 14.16 5.69 10.22
N SER A 125 13.67 6.50 9.29
CA SER A 125 12.45 7.30 9.49
C SER A 125 11.21 6.45 9.73
N GLU A 126 11.11 5.29 9.08
CA GLU A 126 10.05 4.30 9.33
C GLU A 126 10.19 3.68 10.73
N LYS A 127 11.39 3.25 11.11
CA LYS A 127 11.66 2.69 12.45
C LYS A 127 11.45 3.71 13.57
N PHE A 128 11.94 4.94 13.44
CA PHE A 128 11.75 5.98 14.45
C PHE A 128 10.28 6.39 14.58
N ALA A 129 9.49 6.36 13.50
CA ALA A 129 8.04 6.55 13.57
C ALA A 129 7.36 5.40 14.33
N PHE A 130 7.87 4.18 14.19
CA PHE A 130 7.41 3.00 14.94
C PHE A 130 7.77 3.11 16.43
N PHE A 131 9.03 3.40 16.78
CA PHE A 131 9.50 3.55 18.17
C PHE A 131 8.89 4.76 18.88
N SER A 132 8.73 5.90 18.20
CA SER A 132 8.02 7.06 18.76
C SER A 132 6.55 6.77 19.08
N SER A 133 6.00 5.67 18.56
CA SER A 133 4.64 5.25 18.87
C SER A 133 4.52 4.27 20.05
N GLU A 134 5.62 3.81 20.65
CA GLU A 134 5.56 3.00 21.89
C GLU A 134 4.94 3.76 23.06
N ASN A 135 4.90 5.10 23.02
CA ASN A 135 4.24 5.93 24.03
C ASN A 135 2.72 6.10 23.85
N LYS A 136 2.10 5.45 22.85
CA LYS A 136 0.65 5.33 22.77
C LYS A 136 0.26 3.90 23.12
N SER A 137 -0.64 3.74 24.09
CA SER A 137 -1.22 2.45 24.49
C SER A 137 -2.04 1.85 23.35
N ARG A 138 -1.37 1.27 22.35
CA ARG A 138 -2.02 0.59 21.23
C ARG A 138 -2.60 -0.73 21.72
N ILE A 139 -3.79 -1.06 21.26
CA ILE A 139 -4.52 -2.27 21.63
C ILE A 139 -3.83 -3.48 20.97
N PRO A 140 -3.20 -4.39 21.72
CA PRO A 140 -2.60 -5.59 21.16
C PRO A 140 -3.68 -6.47 20.54
N THR A 141 -3.50 -6.78 19.25
CA THR A 141 -4.55 -7.34 18.40
C THR A 141 -4.06 -8.57 17.66
N LEU A 142 -4.86 -9.63 17.66
CA LEU A 142 -4.61 -10.86 16.91
C LEU A 142 -5.51 -10.91 15.67
N LEU A 143 -4.94 -11.21 14.50
CA LEU A 143 -5.71 -11.31 13.26
C LEU A 143 -6.11 -12.76 12.97
N ILE A 144 -7.32 -12.98 12.45
CA ILE A 144 -7.77 -14.27 11.94
C ILE A 144 -7.99 -14.18 10.43
N GLY A 145 -7.11 -14.87 9.70
CA GLY A 145 -7.06 -14.91 8.24
C GLY A 145 -5.76 -14.32 7.68
N ALA A 146 -4.87 -15.16 7.15
CA ALA A 146 -3.58 -14.75 6.59
C ALA A 146 -3.65 -14.44 5.07
N GLY A 147 -4.64 -13.64 4.65
CA GLY A 147 -4.83 -13.25 3.24
C GLY A 147 -4.52 -11.78 2.98
N ASP A 148 -4.84 -11.28 1.78
CA ASP A 148 -4.59 -9.89 1.37
C ASP A 148 -5.20 -8.87 2.34
N ASN A 149 -6.38 -9.14 2.89
CA ASN A 149 -7.01 -8.26 3.88
C ASN A 149 -6.18 -8.09 5.16
N ALA A 150 -5.39 -9.10 5.55
CA ALA A 150 -4.46 -8.96 6.67
C ALA A 150 -3.26 -8.08 6.30
N ASP A 151 -2.71 -8.20 5.09
CA ASP A 151 -1.66 -7.28 4.59
C ASP A 151 -2.16 -5.83 4.62
N PHE A 152 -3.36 -5.57 4.09
CA PHE A 152 -3.98 -4.24 4.11
C PHE A 152 -4.20 -3.71 5.52
N PHE A 153 -4.69 -4.56 6.43
CA PHE A 153 -4.92 -4.15 7.81
C PHE A 153 -3.60 -3.81 8.52
N ILE A 154 -2.56 -4.63 8.35
CA ILE A 154 -1.24 -4.38 8.96
C ILE A 154 -0.67 -3.05 8.44
N ARG A 155 -0.73 -2.78 7.14
CA ARG A 155 -0.32 -1.47 6.58
C ARG A 155 -1.05 -0.30 7.20
N ALA A 156 -2.35 -0.43 7.46
CA ALA A 156 -3.11 0.63 8.11
C ALA A 156 -2.64 0.87 9.56
N THR A 157 -2.18 -0.18 10.25
CA THR A 157 -1.64 -0.10 11.62
C THR A 157 -0.19 0.40 11.72
N GLU A 158 0.57 0.42 10.62
CA GLU A 158 1.94 0.97 10.56
C GLU A 158 1.98 2.50 10.73
N ARG A 159 0.82 3.19 10.65
CA ARG A 159 0.73 4.65 10.82
C ARG A 159 0.91 5.06 12.29
N SER A 160 1.44 6.27 12.54
CA SER A 160 1.75 6.78 13.89
C SER A 160 0.51 7.07 14.76
N ASP A 161 -0.66 7.18 14.15
CA ASP A 161 -1.96 7.41 14.79
C ASP A 161 -2.80 6.13 14.91
N ALA A 162 -2.26 4.98 14.51
CA ALA A 162 -2.97 3.72 14.61
C ALA A 162 -3.24 3.33 16.07
N ILE A 163 -4.44 2.81 16.30
CA ILE A 163 -4.94 2.39 17.62
C ILE A 163 -4.60 0.92 17.90
N TYR A 164 -4.49 0.10 16.85
CA TYR A 164 -4.23 -1.32 16.96
C TYR A 164 -2.74 -1.62 16.77
N ASN A 165 -2.22 -2.57 17.54
CA ASN A 165 -0.89 -3.15 17.36
C ASN A 165 -1.05 -4.65 17.04
N VAL A 166 -0.69 -5.06 15.82
CA VAL A 166 -0.87 -6.45 15.40
C VAL A 166 0.27 -7.31 15.93
N ILE A 167 -0.05 -8.24 16.84
CA ILE A 167 0.96 -9.10 17.50
C ILE A 167 1.14 -10.47 16.84
N GLY A 168 0.20 -10.87 15.97
CA GLY A 168 0.24 -12.17 15.32
C GLY A 168 -0.97 -12.43 14.42
N ILE A 169 -0.85 -13.47 13.60
CA ILE A 169 -1.89 -13.88 12.64
C ILE A 169 -2.19 -15.36 12.84
N ILE A 170 -3.47 -15.70 12.77
CA ILE A 170 -3.98 -17.07 12.77
C ILE A 170 -4.45 -17.40 11.35
N HIS A 171 -3.91 -18.47 10.78
CA HIS A 171 -4.28 -18.97 9.47
C HIS A 171 -5.59 -19.77 9.56
N LEU A 172 -6.42 -19.75 8.50
CA LEU A 172 -7.69 -20.51 8.47
C LEU A 172 -7.47 -22.00 8.23
N ASP A 173 -6.54 -22.31 7.34
CA ASP A 173 -6.09 -23.66 7.04
C ASP A 173 -5.02 -24.10 8.05
N ASP A 174 -5.21 -25.27 8.65
CA ASP A 174 -4.28 -25.84 9.66
C ASP A 174 -2.99 -26.37 9.02
N ASN A 175 -2.99 -26.64 7.71
CA ASN A 175 -1.86 -27.24 7.01
C ASN A 175 -0.85 -26.22 6.45
N LYS A 176 -1.08 -24.91 6.63
CA LYS A 176 -0.16 -23.88 6.14
C LYS A 176 0.76 -23.38 7.26
N ASN A 177 2.06 -23.47 6.98
CA ASN A 177 3.18 -23.45 7.91
C ASN A 177 3.19 -22.31 8.95
N LYS A 178 3.73 -22.65 10.13
CA LYS A 178 4.00 -21.79 11.31
C LYS A 178 5.20 -20.84 11.14
N GLU A 179 5.64 -20.59 9.90
CA GLU A 179 6.89 -19.86 9.61
C GLU A 179 6.71 -18.67 8.64
N PHE A 180 5.48 -18.35 8.25
CA PHE A 180 5.23 -17.18 7.40
C PHE A 180 5.22 -15.89 8.22
N LEU A 181 5.87 -14.86 7.69
CA LEU A 181 5.79 -13.48 8.15
C LEU A 181 5.01 -12.68 7.11
N ILE A 182 3.94 -12.01 7.54
CA ILE A 182 3.25 -11.01 6.72
C ILE A 182 3.67 -9.65 7.27
N ARG A 183 4.49 -8.90 6.51
CA ARG A 183 5.02 -7.59 6.94
C ARG A 183 5.75 -7.62 8.29
N GLY A 184 6.47 -8.70 8.55
CA GLY A 184 7.17 -8.90 9.83
C GLY A 184 6.29 -9.40 10.99
N VAL A 185 4.98 -9.59 10.77
CA VAL A 185 4.07 -10.19 11.75
C VAL A 185 4.02 -11.71 11.57
N PRO A 186 4.26 -12.52 12.62
CA PRO A 186 4.29 -13.97 12.52
C PRO A 186 2.91 -14.60 12.41
N VAL A 187 2.80 -15.66 11.60
CA VAL A 187 1.65 -16.56 11.57
C VAL A 187 1.83 -17.63 12.65
N LEU A 188 1.04 -17.54 13.73
CA LEU A 188 1.21 -18.31 14.96
C LEU A 188 0.58 -19.72 14.91
N GLY A 189 -0.22 -20.01 13.89
CA GLY A 189 -0.83 -21.32 13.67
C GLY A 189 -2.21 -21.26 13.03
N GLY A 190 -2.89 -22.40 12.98
CA GLY A 190 -4.26 -22.55 12.48
C GLY A 190 -5.34 -22.17 13.50
N VAL A 191 -6.57 -21.92 13.02
CA VAL A 191 -7.73 -21.56 13.87
C VAL A 191 -8.02 -22.64 14.92
N LYS A 192 -7.81 -23.92 14.64
CA LYS A 192 -8.03 -24.99 15.64
C LYS A 192 -7.08 -24.88 16.85
N ASN A 193 -5.89 -24.33 16.63
CA ASN A 193 -4.88 -24.15 17.67
C ASN A 193 -5.01 -22.81 18.40
N LEU A 194 -6.06 -22.03 18.13
CA LEU A 194 -6.25 -20.68 18.69
C LEU A 194 -6.12 -20.65 20.22
N ASN A 195 -6.75 -21.59 20.94
CA ASN A 195 -6.63 -21.69 22.40
C ASN A 195 -5.17 -21.82 22.84
N THR A 196 -4.44 -22.79 22.27
CA THR A 196 -3.03 -23.04 22.60
C THR A 196 -2.13 -21.85 22.29
N VAL A 197 -2.41 -21.11 21.21
CA VAL A 197 -1.67 -19.90 20.85
C VAL A 197 -1.94 -18.79 21.87
N LEU A 198 -3.21 -18.59 22.25
CA LEU A 198 -3.58 -17.59 23.25
C LEU A 198 -2.96 -17.90 24.62
N ASP A 199 -2.90 -19.17 25.04
CA ASP A 199 -2.23 -19.58 26.28
C ASP A 199 -0.73 -19.28 26.24
N LYS A 200 -0.05 -19.62 25.14
CA LYS A 200 1.38 -19.30 24.95
C LYS A 200 1.65 -17.80 24.95
N LEU A 201 0.76 -17.01 24.34
CA LEU A 201 0.87 -15.55 24.33
C LEU A 201 0.67 -14.97 25.73
N GLN A 202 -0.26 -15.51 26.51
CA GLN A 202 -0.50 -15.11 27.89
C GLN A 202 0.72 -15.40 28.79
N LEU A 203 1.34 -16.58 28.65
CA LEU A 203 2.56 -16.94 29.38
C LEU A 203 3.75 -16.01 29.08
N ASN A 204 3.80 -15.46 27.87
CA ASN A 204 4.85 -14.53 27.43
C ASN A 204 4.51 -13.04 27.69
N ASN A 205 3.48 -12.74 28.50
CA ASN A 205 2.98 -11.38 28.75
C ASN A 205 2.60 -10.61 27.48
N LYS A 206 2.16 -11.31 26.42
CA LYS A 206 1.73 -10.76 25.13
C LYS A 206 0.28 -11.12 24.81
N SER A 207 -0.60 -11.08 25.81
CA SER A 207 -2.02 -11.39 25.62
C SER A 207 -2.70 -10.36 24.71
N PRO A 208 -3.38 -10.77 23.61
CA PRO A 208 -4.19 -9.86 22.83
C PRO A 208 -5.40 -9.38 23.64
N GLN A 209 -5.81 -8.13 23.42
CA GLN A 209 -7.05 -7.55 23.95
C GLN A 209 -8.19 -7.63 22.94
N LYS A 210 -7.86 -7.69 21.64
CA LYS A 210 -8.84 -7.75 20.55
C LYS A 210 -8.46 -8.79 19.51
N ILE A 211 -9.47 -9.49 19.00
CA ILE A 211 -9.35 -10.35 17.82
C ILE A 211 -10.05 -9.68 16.65
N ILE A 212 -9.37 -9.60 15.51
CA ILE A 212 -9.94 -9.05 14.28
C ILE A 212 -9.96 -10.10 13.19
N ILE A 213 -11.16 -10.42 12.72
CA ILE A 213 -11.37 -11.29 11.57
C ILE A 213 -11.11 -10.51 10.29
N THR A 214 -10.10 -10.89 9.53
CA THR A 214 -9.78 -10.29 8.22
C THR A 214 -10.31 -11.13 7.07
N SER A 215 -10.57 -12.41 7.31
CA SER A 215 -11.17 -13.30 6.31
C SER A 215 -12.68 -13.12 6.18
N ARG A 216 -13.16 -13.09 4.93
CA ARG A 216 -14.60 -13.14 4.61
C ARG A 216 -15.11 -14.57 4.33
N SER A 217 -14.23 -15.56 4.28
CA SER A 217 -14.56 -16.94 3.90
C SER A 217 -14.74 -17.88 5.09
N LEU A 218 -14.66 -17.37 6.33
CA LEU A 218 -14.92 -18.14 7.53
C LEU A 218 -16.37 -18.66 7.56
N HIS A 219 -16.55 -19.90 7.96
CA HIS A 219 -17.87 -20.46 8.17
C HIS A 219 -18.48 -19.89 9.47
N ALA A 220 -19.81 -19.76 9.52
CA ALA A 220 -20.51 -19.27 10.71
C ALA A 220 -20.21 -20.11 11.97
N THR A 221 -20.01 -21.42 11.79
CA THR A 221 -19.60 -22.35 12.84
C THR A 221 -18.23 -21.98 13.44
N ASP A 222 -17.28 -21.60 12.59
CA ASP A 222 -15.94 -21.20 13.02
C ASP A 222 -15.99 -19.87 13.78
N ILE A 223 -16.78 -18.91 13.29
CA ILE A 223 -17.00 -17.62 13.96
C ILE A 223 -17.60 -17.85 15.36
N SER A 224 -18.61 -18.71 15.48
CA SER A 224 -19.23 -19.04 16.77
C SER A 224 -18.23 -19.70 17.73
N ASN A 225 -17.40 -20.63 17.24
CA ASN A 225 -16.36 -21.28 18.05
C ASN A 225 -15.29 -20.28 18.52
N ILE A 226 -14.84 -19.40 17.64
CA ILE A 226 -13.89 -18.33 17.97
C ILE A 226 -14.51 -17.40 19.03
N MET A 227 -15.78 -17.02 18.88
CA MET A 227 -16.46 -16.13 19.84
C MET A 227 -16.51 -16.75 21.24
N LYS A 228 -16.85 -18.05 21.36
CA LYS A 228 -16.81 -18.76 22.66
C LYS A 228 -15.42 -18.72 23.31
N ILE A 229 -14.36 -18.91 22.51
CA ILE A 229 -12.97 -18.85 22.98
C ILE A 229 -12.61 -17.44 23.44
N VAL A 230 -13.01 -16.43 22.68
CA VAL A 230 -12.74 -15.01 22.96
C VAL A 230 -13.45 -14.56 24.23
N ASP A 231 -14.74 -14.86 24.36
CA ASP A 231 -15.57 -14.48 25.50
C ASP A 231 -15.06 -15.11 26.80
N ALA A 232 -14.65 -16.40 26.75
CA ALA A 232 -14.06 -17.09 27.90
C ALA A 232 -12.77 -16.43 28.40
N LYS A 233 -12.08 -15.65 27.56
CA LYS A 233 -10.84 -14.94 27.89
C LYS A 233 -11.04 -13.43 28.06
N GLY A 234 -12.28 -12.95 28.06
CA GLY A 234 -12.61 -11.52 28.25
C GLY A 234 -12.07 -10.59 27.17
N MET A 235 -11.81 -11.12 25.96
CA MET A 235 -11.35 -10.33 24.82
C MET A 235 -12.54 -9.79 24.03
N THR A 236 -12.30 -8.81 23.15
CA THR A 236 -13.32 -8.35 22.20
C THR A 236 -13.05 -8.90 20.80
N ILE A 237 -14.10 -9.10 20.01
CA ILE A 237 -13.98 -9.55 18.63
C ILE A 237 -14.61 -8.55 17.66
N GLY A 238 -13.91 -8.31 16.55
CA GLY A 238 -14.41 -7.47 15.45
C GLY A 238 -13.98 -8.02 14.10
N ARG A 239 -14.42 -7.37 13.03
CA ARG A 239 -14.11 -7.75 11.66
C ARG A 239 -13.58 -6.56 10.89
N SER A 240 -12.52 -6.79 10.10
CA SER A 240 -11.94 -5.75 9.27
C SER A 240 -12.83 -5.46 8.07
N GLN A 241 -12.99 -4.18 7.74
CA GLN A 241 -13.63 -3.75 6.51
C GLN A 241 -12.69 -3.95 5.31
N SER A 242 -13.25 -4.13 4.11
CA SER A 242 -12.43 -4.22 2.89
C SER A 242 -11.92 -2.83 2.52
N PRO A 243 -10.72 -2.70 1.93
CA PRO A 243 -10.24 -1.44 1.36
C PRO A 243 -11.27 -0.75 0.43
N ASN A 244 -12.08 -1.53 -0.30
CA ASN A 244 -13.10 -1.01 -1.22
C ASN A 244 -14.32 -0.40 -0.50
N GLN A 245 -14.50 -0.68 0.79
CA GLN A 245 -15.57 -0.11 1.62
C GLN A 245 -15.11 1.15 2.37
N LEU A 246 -13.83 1.49 2.31
CA LEU A 246 -13.23 2.66 2.99
C LEU A 246 -13.26 3.93 2.14
N ILE A 247 -14.14 3.99 1.14
CA ILE A 247 -14.24 5.15 0.23
C ILE A 247 -14.86 6.37 0.93
N GLU A 248 -15.51 6.18 2.08
CA GLU A 248 -16.12 7.26 2.87
C GLU A 248 -15.68 7.17 4.34
N GLY A 249 -14.73 8.01 4.75
CA GLY A 249 -14.42 8.25 6.17
C GLY A 249 -12.93 8.15 6.51
N ASN A 250 -12.30 9.31 6.69
CA ASN A 250 -10.88 9.51 7.00
C ASN A 250 -10.42 9.06 8.41
N SER A 251 -10.90 7.93 8.96
CA SER A 251 -10.42 7.46 10.27
C SER A 251 -10.15 5.97 10.31
N ILE A 252 -9.02 5.56 10.90
CA ILE A 252 -8.66 4.14 11.14
C ILE A 252 -9.72 3.44 12.04
N ASN A 253 -10.48 4.21 12.83
CA ASN A 253 -11.63 3.72 13.59
C ASN A 253 -12.74 3.14 12.73
N SER A 254 -12.92 3.60 11.48
CA SER A 254 -13.95 3.05 10.59
C SER A 254 -13.59 1.67 10.05
N GLN A 255 -12.34 1.22 10.19
CA GLN A 255 -11.86 -0.01 9.56
C GLN A 255 -12.25 -1.31 10.28
N VAL A 256 -12.75 -1.22 11.52
CA VAL A 256 -13.13 -2.38 12.33
C VAL A 256 -14.58 -2.22 12.76
N LYS A 257 -15.42 -3.19 12.40
CA LYS A 257 -16.81 -3.26 12.85
C LYS A 257 -16.98 -4.42 13.82
N ASP A 258 -17.83 -4.26 14.83
CA ASP A 258 -18.21 -5.37 15.70
C ASP A 258 -18.94 -6.46 14.90
N ILE A 259 -18.85 -7.71 15.37
CA ILE A 259 -19.54 -8.84 14.73
C ILE A 259 -21.05 -8.61 14.84
N SER A 260 -21.75 -8.68 13.70
CA SER A 260 -23.19 -8.51 13.66
C SER A 260 -23.93 -9.86 13.67
N ILE A 261 -25.22 -9.85 14.04
CA ILE A 261 -26.04 -11.07 14.09
C ILE A 261 -26.08 -11.76 12.72
N GLU A 262 -26.01 -10.99 11.63
CA GLU A 262 -26.00 -11.52 10.26
C GLU A 262 -24.74 -12.35 9.95
N ASP A 263 -23.60 -12.02 10.55
CA ASP A 263 -22.36 -12.80 10.43
C ASP A 263 -22.50 -14.17 11.14
N LEU A 264 -23.30 -14.24 12.22
CA LEU A 264 -23.65 -15.49 12.91
C LEU A 264 -24.68 -16.31 12.14
N LEU A 265 -25.60 -15.65 11.44
CA LEU A 265 -26.61 -16.30 10.60
C LEU A 265 -26.07 -16.75 9.24
N GLY A 266 -24.79 -16.51 8.95
CA GLY A 266 -24.09 -17.07 7.80
C GLY A 266 -24.65 -16.62 6.44
N ARG A 267 -25.28 -15.44 6.36
CA ARG A 267 -25.72 -14.89 5.06
C ARG A 267 -24.48 -14.53 4.23
N ARG A 268 -24.00 -15.51 3.47
CA ARG A 268 -23.04 -15.30 2.38
C ARG A 268 -23.64 -14.22 1.48
N GLN A 269 -23.01 -13.06 1.41
CA GLN A 269 -23.09 -12.26 0.20
C GLN A 269 -22.39 -13.08 -0.89
N ASN A 270 -23.10 -14.06 -1.46
CA ASN A 270 -22.65 -14.74 -2.66
C ASN A 270 -22.46 -13.62 -3.67
N LYS A 271 -21.21 -13.41 -4.12
CA LYS A 271 -20.97 -12.58 -5.30
C LYS A 271 -21.85 -13.16 -6.39
N LEU A 272 -22.86 -12.40 -6.79
CA LEU A 272 -23.75 -12.78 -7.89
C LEU A 272 -22.86 -12.92 -9.13
N GLU A 273 -22.67 -14.16 -9.59
CA GLU A 273 -21.92 -14.42 -10.80
C GLU A 273 -22.73 -13.91 -11.99
N ASN A 274 -22.36 -12.72 -12.49
CA ASN A 274 -23.05 -12.07 -13.61
C ASN A 274 -23.17 -12.97 -14.85
N SER A 275 -22.23 -13.88 -15.07
CA SER A 275 -22.28 -14.86 -16.16
C SER A 275 -23.43 -15.85 -16.01
N LYS A 276 -23.60 -16.46 -14.83
CA LYS A 276 -24.71 -17.38 -14.53
C LYS A 276 -26.07 -16.67 -14.59
N MET A 277 -26.15 -15.46 -14.04
CA MET A 277 -27.37 -14.65 -14.11
C MET A 277 -27.74 -14.27 -15.54
N LYS A 278 -26.77 -13.87 -16.36
CA LYS A 278 -27.00 -13.55 -17.77
C LYS A 278 -27.54 -14.76 -18.53
N THR A 279 -26.98 -15.95 -18.30
CA THR A 279 -27.48 -17.18 -18.92
C THR A 279 -28.89 -17.53 -18.45
N PHE A 280 -29.18 -17.41 -17.15
CA PHE A 280 -30.50 -17.71 -16.58
C PHE A 280 -31.60 -16.79 -17.11
N LEU A 281 -31.30 -15.49 -17.25
CA LEU A 281 -32.27 -14.48 -17.65
C LEU A 281 -32.37 -14.28 -19.17
N LYS A 282 -31.42 -14.80 -19.96
CA LYS A 282 -31.46 -14.71 -21.42
C LYS A 282 -32.75 -15.32 -21.97
N ASN A 283 -33.42 -14.61 -22.87
CA ASN A 283 -34.70 -14.99 -23.49
C ASN A 283 -35.87 -15.21 -22.50
N GLN A 284 -35.76 -14.76 -21.24
CA GLN A 284 -36.86 -14.81 -20.28
C GLN A 284 -37.71 -13.53 -20.30
N THR A 285 -38.97 -13.65 -19.90
CA THR A 285 -39.84 -12.51 -19.60
C THR A 285 -39.77 -12.21 -18.11
N VAL A 286 -39.36 -10.99 -17.75
CA VAL A 286 -39.16 -10.57 -16.36
C VAL A 286 -40.09 -9.40 -16.03
N LEU A 287 -40.82 -9.51 -14.91
CA LEU A 287 -41.62 -8.44 -14.31
C LEU A 287 -40.91 -7.92 -13.07
N ILE A 288 -40.68 -6.61 -12.99
CA ILE A 288 -40.17 -5.94 -11.79
C ILE A 288 -41.31 -5.14 -11.18
N THR A 289 -41.73 -5.53 -9.98
CA THR A 289 -42.66 -4.77 -9.14
C THR A 289 -41.89 -3.74 -8.31
N GLY A 290 -42.40 -2.52 -8.18
CA GLY A 290 -41.67 -1.44 -7.52
C GLY A 290 -40.52 -0.88 -8.36
N ALA A 291 -40.64 -0.94 -9.69
CA ALA A 291 -39.59 -0.55 -10.62
C ALA A 291 -39.22 0.95 -10.58
N GLY A 292 -40.11 1.80 -10.09
CA GLY A 292 -39.89 3.23 -9.88
C GLY A 292 -39.15 3.57 -8.58
N GLY A 293 -38.94 2.59 -7.70
CA GLY A 293 -38.13 2.72 -6.49
C GLY A 293 -36.63 2.62 -6.75
N SER A 294 -35.82 2.96 -5.74
CA SER A 294 -34.35 2.93 -5.83
C SER A 294 -33.80 1.54 -6.16
N ILE A 295 -34.35 0.48 -5.53
CA ILE A 295 -33.91 -0.90 -5.75
C ILE A 295 -34.43 -1.43 -7.10
N GLY A 296 -35.70 -1.22 -7.41
CA GLY A 296 -36.33 -1.72 -8.63
C GLY A 296 -35.70 -1.12 -9.90
N SER A 297 -35.39 0.18 -9.87
CA SER A 297 -34.74 0.85 -11.01
C SER A 297 -33.31 0.37 -11.24
N GLU A 298 -32.53 0.14 -10.18
CA GLU A 298 -31.17 -0.45 -10.32
C GLU A 298 -31.19 -1.91 -10.79
N LEU A 299 -32.16 -2.71 -10.33
CA LEU A 299 -32.34 -4.06 -10.86
C LEU A 299 -32.64 -4.02 -12.36
N ALA A 300 -33.55 -3.14 -12.79
CA ALA A 300 -33.89 -2.95 -14.19
C ALA A 300 -32.66 -2.54 -15.04
N ARG A 301 -31.87 -1.56 -14.58
CA ARG A 301 -30.61 -1.13 -15.23
C ARG A 301 -29.59 -2.26 -15.35
N THR A 302 -29.49 -3.10 -14.33
CA THR A 302 -28.52 -4.20 -14.31
C THR A 302 -28.89 -5.25 -15.36
N ILE A 303 -30.15 -5.69 -15.38
CA ILE A 303 -30.55 -6.85 -16.19
C ILE A 303 -30.95 -6.53 -17.63
N ILE A 304 -31.19 -5.25 -17.98
CA ILE A 304 -31.59 -4.87 -19.34
C ILE A 304 -30.56 -5.28 -20.40
N SER A 305 -29.29 -5.35 -20.02
CA SER A 305 -28.19 -5.76 -20.90
C SER A 305 -28.03 -7.28 -21.06
N PHE A 306 -28.87 -8.09 -20.39
CA PHE A 306 -28.70 -9.54 -20.31
C PHE A 306 -29.38 -10.31 -21.45
N GLY A 307 -30.04 -9.62 -22.38
CA GLY A 307 -30.70 -10.25 -23.53
C GLY A 307 -32.04 -10.92 -23.14
N LEU A 308 -32.85 -10.21 -22.36
CA LEU A 308 -34.19 -10.64 -21.97
C LEU A 308 -35.11 -10.72 -23.21
N LYS A 309 -36.14 -11.58 -23.16
CA LYS A 309 -37.21 -11.59 -24.18
C LYS A 309 -38.15 -10.40 -24.01
N LYS A 310 -38.49 -10.07 -22.77
CA LYS A 310 -39.35 -8.94 -22.43
C LYS A 310 -39.08 -8.49 -20.98
N LEU A 311 -38.94 -7.19 -20.76
CA LEU A 311 -38.87 -6.58 -19.43
C LEU A 311 -40.15 -5.78 -19.20
N ILE A 312 -40.87 -6.09 -18.13
CA ILE A 312 -42.10 -5.40 -17.71
C ILE A 312 -41.79 -4.67 -16.41
N LEU A 313 -42.07 -3.37 -16.37
CA LEU A 313 -41.87 -2.51 -15.21
C LEU A 313 -43.23 -2.15 -14.64
N LEU A 314 -43.47 -2.48 -13.37
CA LEU A 314 -44.71 -2.18 -12.66
C LEU A 314 -44.41 -1.35 -11.42
N ASP A 315 -45.04 -0.18 -11.32
CA ASP A 315 -45.00 0.67 -10.14
C ASP A 315 -46.24 1.55 -10.10
N ILE A 316 -46.51 2.14 -8.93
CA ILE A 316 -47.56 3.16 -8.75
C ILE A 316 -47.09 4.55 -9.19
N ASN A 317 -45.77 4.80 -9.17
CA ASN A 317 -45.19 6.09 -9.55
C ASN A 317 -44.93 6.17 -11.05
N GLU A 318 -45.89 6.75 -11.77
CA GLU A 318 -45.85 6.96 -13.22
C GLU A 318 -44.62 7.75 -13.68
N ASN A 319 -44.25 8.82 -12.96
CA ASN A 319 -43.11 9.66 -13.33
C ASN A 319 -41.79 8.88 -13.30
N SER A 320 -41.59 8.05 -12.28
CA SER A 320 -40.39 7.21 -12.19
C SER A 320 -40.32 6.18 -13.31
N ILE A 321 -41.45 5.53 -13.64
CA ILE A 321 -41.53 4.56 -14.74
C ILE A 321 -41.30 5.23 -16.09
N PHE A 322 -41.88 6.41 -16.31
CA PHE A 322 -41.70 7.18 -17.54
C PHE A 322 -40.23 7.55 -17.75
N ASN A 323 -39.58 8.10 -16.72
CA ASN A 323 -38.17 8.47 -16.77
C ASN A 323 -37.26 7.26 -17.03
N LEU A 324 -37.48 6.16 -16.31
CA LEU A 324 -36.71 4.92 -16.47
C LEU A 324 -36.90 4.30 -17.87
N THR A 325 -38.11 4.39 -18.42
CA THR A 325 -38.40 3.90 -19.77
C THR A 325 -37.72 4.76 -20.83
N GLN A 326 -37.67 6.08 -20.66
CA GLN A 326 -36.95 6.99 -21.57
C GLN A 326 -35.43 6.75 -21.52
N GLU A 327 -34.88 6.55 -20.32
CA GLU A 327 -33.48 6.17 -20.10
C GLU A 327 -33.12 4.92 -20.94
N PHE A 328 -33.94 3.88 -20.88
CA PHE A 328 -33.74 2.64 -21.61
C PHE A 328 -33.92 2.77 -23.12
N LYS A 329 -34.90 3.56 -23.60
CA LYS A 329 -35.07 3.84 -25.03
C LYS A 329 -33.83 4.51 -25.62
N ASN A 330 -33.29 5.53 -24.94
CA ASN A 330 -32.07 6.22 -25.36
C ASN A 330 -30.85 5.28 -25.38
N GLN A 331 -30.74 4.39 -24.39
CA GLN A 331 -29.63 3.44 -24.28
C GLN A 331 -29.68 2.34 -25.35
N LEU A 332 -30.87 1.87 -25.72
CA LEU A 332 -31.06 0.86 -26.76
C LEU A 332 -30.94 1.43 -28.18
N GLN A 333 -31.38 2.67 -28.41
CA GLN A 333 -31.19 3.35 -29.70
C GLN A 333 -29.71 3.58 -30.04
N LYS A 334 -28.88 3.91 -29.04
CA LYS A 334 -27.41 4.03 -29.21
C LYS A 334 -26.70 2.73 -29.60
N LYS A 335 -27.32 1.55 -29.42
CA LYS A 335 -26.73 0.26 -29.83
C LYS A 335 -27.02 -0.15 -31.28
N ILE A 336 -27.86 0.61 -31.99
CA ILE A 336 -28.27 0.30 -33.39
C ILE A 336 -27.50 1.17 -34.41
N PHE A 337 -26.70 2.15 -33.95
CA PHE A 337 -25.76 2.90 -34.79
C PHE A 337 -24.31 2.65 -34.33
N VAL A 338 -23.72 1.57 -34.84
CA VAL A 338 -22.29 1.44 -35.17
C VAL A 338 -22.22 0.75 -36.52
#